data_AF-A0A0L9UYC1-F1
#
_entry.id   AF-A0A0L9UYC1-F1
#
_cell.length_a   1.000
_cell.length_b   1.000
_cell.length_c   1.000
_cell.angle_alpha   90.00
_cell.angle_beta   90.00
_cell.angle_gamma   90.00
#
_symmetry.space_group_name_H-M   'P 1'
#
loop_
_entity.id
_entity.type
_entity.pdbx_description
1 polymer ?
#
loop_
_entity_poly.entity_id
_entity_poly.type
_entity_poly.pdbx_seq_one_letter_code
_entity_poly.pdbx_strand_id
1 'polypeptide(L)'
;MDTCKEASTPMGTSCYLDKDESGKGVNETMFRGMIGSLLYLTASRPDIMQSVCVCARYQANPKESHLTAVKRILKYLKGTSSFGL
;
A
#
# COMPACT_ATOMS: atom_id res chain seq x y z
N MET A 1 -10.93 -10.73 -11.50
CA MET A 1 -10.84 -10.03 -10.18
C MET A 1 -11.84 -8.87 -10.18
N ASP A 2 -13.13 -9.21 -10.20
CA ASP A 2 -14.20 -8.35 -10.74
C ASP A 2 -15.23 -8.01 -9.66
N THR A 3 -14.77 -7.59 -8.48
CA THR A 3 -15.58 -6.96 -7.42
C THR A 3 -14.65 -6.63 -6.24
N CYS A 4 -13.80 -5.62 -6.39
CA CYS A 4 -13.05 -5.09 -5.24
C CYS A 4 -13.56 -3.67 -4.96
N LYS A 5 -14.19 -3.47 -3.80
CA LYS A 5 -14.66 -2.16 -3.36
C LYS A 5 -13.52 -1.14 -3.45
N GLU A 6 -13.76 -0.07 -4.18
CA GLU A 6 -12.85 1.03 -4.36
C GLU A 6 -12.64 1.74 -3.02
N ALA A 7 -11.39 2.12 -2.73
CA ALA A 7 -11.11 2.95 -1.56
C ALA A 7 -11.11 4.41 -2.01
N SER A 8 -11.80 5.30 -1.30
CA SER A 8 -11.77 6.74 -1.60
C SER A 8 -10.49 7.43 -1.13
N THR A 9 -9.71 6.80 -0.25
CA THR A 9 -8.42 7.28 0.23
C THR A 9 -7.36 6.18 0.20
N PRO A 10 -6.09 6.51 -0.14
CA PRO A 10 -5.01 5.53 -0.20
C PRO A 10 -4.67 4.96 1.19
N MET A 11 -4.85 5.77 2.23
CA MET A 11 -4.74 5.40 3.63
C MET A 11 -5.74 6.25 4.43
N GLY A 12 -6.31 5.69 5.49
CA GLY A 12 -7.17 6.46 6.40
C GLY A 12 -6.33 7.35 7.33
N THR A 13 -6.87 8.48 7.74
CA THR A 13 -6.23 9.45 8.65
C THR A 13 -5.86 8.85 10.01
N SER A 14 -6.53 7.78 10.44
CA SER A 14 -6.26 7.05 11.69
C SER A 14 -5.55 5.70 11.49
N CYS A 15 -5.07 5.40 10.28
CA CYS A 15 -4.39 4.13 10.02
C CYS A 15 -3.00 4.13 10.66
N TYR A 16 -2.92 3.65 11.91
CA TYR A 16 -1.67 3.35 12.58
C TYR A 16 -1.17 1.98 12.10
N LEU A 17 -0.09 1.96 11.31
CA LEU A 17 0.65 0.73 11.07
C LEU A 17 1.58 0.52 12.26
N ASP A 18 1.32 -0.53 13.03
CA ASP A 18 2.23 -0.98 14.07
C ASP A 18 3.19 -2.05 13.51
N LYS A 19 4.32 -2.30 14.19
CA LYS A 19 5.26 -3.36 13.79
C LYS A 19 4.62 -4.74 13.75
N ASP A 20 3.53 -4.94 14.50
CA ASP A 20 2.74 -6.17 14.49
C ASP A 20 3.64 -7.39 14.73
N GLU A 21 4.35 -7.38 15.87
CA GLU A 21 5.40 -8.35 16.20
C GLU A 21 4.84 -9.79 16.20
N SER A 22 3.61 -9.96 16.70
CA SER A 22 2.85 -11.22 16.71
C SER A 22 2.18 -11.57 15.38
N GLY A 23 2.17 -10.65 14.41
CA GLY A 23 1.52 -10.82 13.12
C GLY A 23 2.20 -11.87 12.24
N LYS A 24 1.42 -12.49 11.35
CA LYS A 24 1.93 -13.45 10.38
C LYS A 24 2.84 -12.73 9.37
N GLY A 25 4.04 -13.28 9.19
CA GLY A 25 5.00 -12.79 8.21
C GLY A 25 4.49 -12.94 6.77
N VAL A 26 4.85 -11.98 5.93
CA VAL A 26 4.57 -11.99 4.49
C VAL A 26 5.88 -12.18 3.73
N ASN A 27 5.82 -12.72 2.53
CA ASN A 27 7.00 -12.85 1.68
C ASN A 27 7.65 -11.48 1.41
N GLU A 28 8.87 -11.30 1.88
CA GLU A 28 9.63 -10.04 1.79
C GLU A 28 9.88 -9.60 0.36
N THR A 29 10.27 -10.52 -0.52
CA THR A 29 10.55 -10.23 -1.93
C THR A 29 9.33 -9.69 -2.65
N MET A 30 8.18 -10.33 -2.44
CA MET A 30 6.90 -9.87 -3.00
C MET A 30 6.55 -8.48 -2.47
N PHE A 31 6.64 -8.27 -1.15
CA PHE A 31 6.30 -6.99 -0.54
C PHE A 31 7.21 -5.86 -1.02
N ARG A 32 8.53 -6.10 -1.09
CA ARG A 32 9.51 -5.14 -1.62
C ARG A 32 9.22 -4.80 -3.08
N GLY A 33 8.88 -5.79 -3.90
CA GLY A 33 8.47 -5.58 -5.29
C GLY A 33 7.25 -4.66 -5.39
N MET A 34 6.20 -4.91 -4.58
CA MET A 34 5.00 -4.07 -4.56
C MET A 34 5.30 -2.63 -4.15
N ILE A 35 6.12 -2.42 -3.12
CA ILE A 35 6.53 -1.07 -2.69
C ILE A 35 7.38 -0.39 -3.76
N GLY A 36 8.27 -1.11 -4.44
CA GLY A 36 9.07 -0.56 -5.54
C GLY A 36 8.20 -0.03 -6.69
N SER A 37 7.22 -0.81 -7.12
CA SER A 37 6.26 -0.38 -8.15
C SER A 37 5.42 0.82 -7.69
N LEU A 38 5.01 0.84 -6.43
CA LEU A 38 4.26 1.98 -5.86
C LEU A 38 5.13 3.23 -5.75
N LEU A 39 6.41 3.10 -5.38
CA LEU A 39 7.37 4.21 -5.35
C LEU A 39 7.52 4.84 -6.74
N TYR A 40 7.61 4.03 -7.80
CA TYR A 40 7.63 4.56 -9.16
C TYR A 40 6.39 5.40 -9.48
N LEU A 41 5.20 4.92 -9.09
CA LEU A 41 3.94 5.65 -9.27
C LEU A 41 3.89 6.97 -8.49
N THR A 42 4.61 7.12 -7.37
CA THR A 42 4.60 8.38 -6.60
C THR A 42 5.09 9.59 -7.39
N ALA A 43 5.91 9.39 -8.42
CA ALA A 43 6.40 10.46 -9.29
C ALA A 43 5.27 11.17 -10.05
N SER A 44 4.28 10.42 -10.52
CA SER A 44 3.12 10.97 -11.25
C SER A 44 1.89 11.13 -10.36
N ARG A 45 1.80 10.35 -9.28
CA ARG A 45 0.69 10.32 -8.31
C ARG A 45 1.20 10.66 -6.90
N PRO A 46 1.50 11.94 -6.61
CA PRO A 46 2.00 12.35 -5.31
C PRO A 46 0.97 12.17 -4.18
N ASP A 47 -0.32 12.03 -4.51
CA ASP A 47 -1.41 11.75 -3.58
C ASP A 47 -1.25 10.43 -2.80
N ILE A 48 -0.55 9.45 -3.37
CA ILE A 48 -0.26 8.17 -2.68
C ILE A 48 1.08 8.18 -1.94
N MET A 49 1.93 9.19 -2.14
CA MET A 49 3.32 9.22 -1.67
C MET A 49 3.44 8.95 -0.17
N GLN A 50 2.67 9.67 0.65
CA GLN A 50 2.68 9.49 2.11
C GLN A 50 2.35 8.05 2.51
N SER A 51 1.34 7.46 1.87
CA SER A 51 0.88 6.10 2.18
C SER A 51 1.96 5.06 1.84
N VAL A 52 2.63 5.23 0.70
CA VAL A 52 3.71 4.35 0.25
C VAL A 52 4.94 4.48 1.15
N CYS A 53 5.35 5.70 1.49
CA CYS A 53 6.48 5.96 2.39
C CYS A 53 6.28 5.32 3.77
N VAL A 54 5.07 5.33 4.30
CA VAL A 54 4.74 4.66 5.57
C VAL A 54 4.88 3.14 5.45
N CYS A 55 4.34 2.53 4.40
CA CYS A 55 4.47 1.09 4.16
C CYS A 55 5.92 0.64 3.89
N ALA A 56 6.75 1.50 3.28
CA ALA A 56 8.15 1.19 2.96
C ALA A 56 9.00 0.91 4.21
N ARG A 57 8.63 1.49 5.37
CA ARG A 57 9.35 1.28 6.65
C ARG A 57 9.36 -0.19 7.10
N TYR A 58 8.39 -0.98 6.66
CA TYR A 58 8.22 -2.38 7.07
C TYR A 58 8.75 -3.38 6.03
N GLN A 59 9.49 -2.93 5.01
CA GLN A 59 10.04 -3.80 3.95
C GLN A 59 11.02 -4.87 4.46
N ALA A 60 11.65 -4.65 5.61
CA ALA A 60 12.58 -5.61 6.21
C ALA A 60 11.89 -6.76 6.97
N ASN A 61 10.65 -6.56 7.41
CA ASN A 61 9.86 -7.59 8.09
C ASN A 61 8.36 -7.32 7.91
N PRO A 62 7.81 -7.55 6.70
CA PRO A 62 6.43 -7.24 6.40
C PRO A 62 5.49 -8.26 7.02
N LYS A 63 4.29 -7.79 7.39
CA LYS A 63 3.25 -8.55 8.09
C LYS A 63 1.95 -8.45 7.29
N GLU A 64 0.98 -9.30 7.61
CA GLU A 64 -0.31 -9.28 6.91
C GLU A 64 -1.05 -7.94 7.05
N SER A 65 -0.90 -7.26 8.19
CA SER A 65 -1.37 -5.89 8.42
C SER A 65 -0.75 -4.90 7.42
N HIS A 66 0.56 -4.93 7.25
CA HIS A 66 1.29 -4.13 6.25
C HIS A 66 0.83 -4.43 4.82
N LEU A 67 0.66 -5.71 4.48
CA LEU A 67 0.17 -6.12 3.16
C LEU A 67 -1.26 -5.64 2.91
N THR A 68 -2.10 -5.61 3.93
CA THR A 68 -3.48 -5.11 3.84
C THR A 68 -3.49 -3.61 3.53
N ALA A 69 -2.57 -2.83 4.10
CA ALA A 69 -2.42 -1.42 3.75
C ALA A 69 -1.97 -1.23 2.30
N VAL A 70 -0.99 -2.00 1.83
CA VAL A 70 -0.57 -1.97 0.41
C VAL A 70 -1.73 -2.34 -0.52
N LYS A 71 -2.52 -3.37 -0.18
CA LYS A 71 -3.73 -3.74 -0.94
C LYS A 71 -4.76 -2.61 -0.97
N ARG A 72 -4.88 -1.81 0.10
CA ARG A 72 -5.76 -0.64 0.12
C ARG A 72 -5.31 0.45 -0.86
N ILE A 73 -4.01 0.74 -0.92
CA ILE A 73 -3.43 1.68 -1.89
C ILE A 73 -3.75 1.21 -3.31
N LEU A 74 -3.58 -0.08 -3.60
CA LEU A 74 -3.92 -0.64 -4.92
C LEU A 74 -5.42 -0.52 -5.26
N LYS A 75 -6.32 -0.68 -4.27
CA LYS A 75 -7.77 -0.46 -4.48
C LYS A 75 -8.10 1.01 -4.76
N TYR A 76 -7.42 1.93 -4.09
CA TYR A 76 -7.55 3.36 -4.35
C TYR A 76 -7.08 3.71 -5.77
N LEU A 77 -5.93 3.17 -6.19
CA LEU A 77 -5.42 3.36 -7.55
C LEU A 77 -6.38 2.81 -8.60
N LYS A 78 -6.97 1.63 -8.36
CA LYS A 78 -8.00 1.08 -9.25
C LYS A 78 -9.19 2.03 -9.39
N GLY A 79 -9.70 2.59 -8.30
CA GLY A 79 -10.84 3.50 -8.34
C GLY A 79 -10.52 4.92 -8.83
N THR A 80 -9.23 5.26 -8.94
CA THR A 80 -8.77 6.56 -9.47
C THR A 80 -8.02 6.42 -10.79
N SER A 81 -8.23 5.30 -11.51
CA SER A 81 -7.61 5.05 -12.82
C SER A 81 -7.98 6.09 -13.87
N SER A 82 -9.11 6.80 -13.69
CA SER A 82 -9.57 7.87 -14.59
C SER A 82 -8.84 9.21 -14.39
N PHE A 83 -8.11 9.39 -13.29
CA PHE A 83 -7.41 10.64 -12.98
C PHE A 83 -6.03 10.76 -13.67
N GLY A 84 -5.69 9.81 -14.56
CA GLY A 84 -4.43 9.76 -15.29
C GLY A 84 -3.38 8.85 -14.65
N LEU A 85 -2.29 8.63 -15.41
CA LEU A 85 -1.06 7.97 -14.95
C LEU A 85 -0.01 9.00 -14.61
#